data_AF-A0A538C0L4-F1
#
_entry.id   AF-A0A538C0L4-F1
#
_cell.length_a   1.000
_cell.length_b   1.000
_cell.length_c   1.000
_cell.angle_alpha   90.00
_cell.angle_beta   90.00
_cell.angle_gamma   90.00
#
_symmetry.space_group_name_H-M   'P 1'
#
loop_
_entity.id
_entity.type
_entity.pdbx_description
1 polymer ?
#
loop_
_entity_poly.entity_id
_entity_poly.type
_entity_poly.pdbx_seq_one_letter_code
_entity_poly.pdbx_strand_id
1 'polypeptide(L)'
;MSAKITPAFLKRRSVARGAPICVAAWLSLCAAAFAMASHSGWPSISHHRGHPNNESGTLRGLKHVHNELLGGDGSDTIWAGERGDVIWGDSHPGAQPTGQRDLLHGGRGSDWLYASHGYNLIWTGAGDDHIALVYGYGTVYCDGPGVKTLVVRYFPRNRHFRLVGCSRRVIVRYRA
;
A
#
# COMPACT_ATOMS: atom_id res chain seq x y z
N MET A 1 21.92 85.67 -19.05
CA MET A 1 22.59 86.04 -17.77
C MET A 1 22.85 84.73 -17.03
N SER A 2 23.95 84.01 -17.29
CA SER A 2 25.33 84.19 -16.79
C SER A 2 25.47 84.08 -15.26
N ALA A 3 25.93 82.91 -14.79
CA ALA A 3 26.86 82.68 -13.67
C ALA A 3 27.15 81.16 -13.59
N LYS A 4 28.24 80.61 -14.14
CA LYS A 4 29.59 80.43 -13.53
C LYS A 4 29.52 79.99 -12.06
N ILE A 5 29.52 78.68 -11.77
CA ILE A 5 30.65 77.73 -11.61
C ILE A 5 31.62 78.10 -10.48
N THR A 6 31.76 77.19 -9.50
CA THR A 6 33.00 76.97 -8.75
C THR A 6 33.28 75.46 -8.61
N PRO A 7 34.52 74.97 -8.82
CA PRO A 7 34.86 73.54 -8.92
C PRO A 7 35.76 73.02 -7.78
N ALA A 8 35.85 71.70 -7.63
CA ALA A 8 37.04 70.92 -7.23
C ALA A 8 36.69 69.42 -7.31
N PHE A 9 37.21 68.60 -8.25
CA PHE A 9 38.51 67.88 -8.25
C PHE A 9 38.84 67.23 -6.88
N LEU A 10 39.21 65.96 -6.70
CA LEU A 10 39.44 64.79 -7.55
C LEU A 10 39.88 63.63 -6.60
N LYS A 11 39.72 62.36 -7.04
CA LYS A 11 40.45 61.10 -6.67
C LYS A 11 39.54 60.03 -6.06
N ARG A 12 39.73 58.73 -6.30
CA ARG A 12 40.31 57.89 -7.39
C ARG A 12 40.12 56.45 -6.90
N ARG A 13 39.78 55.51 -7.80
CA ARG A 13 39.99 54.04 -7.72
C ARG A 13 39.12 53.32 -6.64
N SER A 14 38.70 52.06 -6.74
CA SER A 14 38.95 50.91 -7.63
C SER A 14 37.93 49.80 -7.26
N VAL A 15 37.75 48.85 -8.17
CA VAL A 15 36.88 47.64 -8.16
C VAL A 15 37.13 46.70 -6.96
N ALA A 16 36.07 46.10 -6.36
CA ALA A 16 35.86 44.63 -6.25
C ALA A 16 34.73 44.19 -5.28
N ARG A 17 33.83 43.35 -5.81
CA ARG A 17 33.14 42.16 -5.26
C ARG A 17 32.71 42.12 -3.77
N GLY A 18 31.40 41.93 -3.57
CA GLY A 18 30.81 41.29 -2.40
C GLY A 18 29.39 40.81 -2.71
N ALA A 19 29.18 39.48 -2.72
CA ALA A 19 27.85 38.82 -2.70
C ALA A 19 27.21 39.04 -1.32
N PRO A 20 25.87 38.99 -1.12
CA PRO A 20 25.11 37.73 -1.24
C PRO A 20 23.65 37.94 -1.72
N ILE A 21 22.90 36.86 -1.96
CA ILE A 21 21.55 36.62 -1.40
C ILE A 21 21.11 35.22 -1.84
N CYS A 22 20.78 34.43 -0.84
CA CYS A 22 20.29 33.06 -0.92
C CYS A 22 19.00 32.99 -1.74
N VAL A 23 19.00 32.21 -2.82
CA VAL A 23 17.77 31.58 -3.30
C VAL A 23 17.82 30.15 -2.81
N ALA A 24 17.24 29.93 -1.63
CA ALA A 24 16.96 28.57 -1.16
C ALA A 24 15.96 27.97 -2.16
N ALA A 25 16.46 27.10 -3.02
CA ALA A 25 15.60 26.25 -3.84
C ALA A 25 14.86 25.32 -2.88
N TRP A 26 13.58 25.63 -2.65
CA TRP A 26 12.67 24.71 -1.99
C TRP A 26 12.49 23.52 -2.94
N LEU A 27 13.34 22.50 -2.79
CA LEU A 27 12.97 21.16 -3.22
C LEU A 27 11.80 20.75 -2.32
N SER A 28 10.59 21.01 -2.78
CA SER A 28 9.40 20.32 -2.30
C SER A 28 9.58 18.83 -2.61
N LEU A 29 10.15 18.09 -1.65
CA LEU A 29 9.96 16.65 -1.59
C LEU A 29 8.45 16.44 -1.41
N CYS A 30 7.75 16.17 -2.51
CA CYS A 30 6.50 15.42 -2.44
C CYS A 30 6.85 14.03 -1.90
N ALA A 31 6.86 13.88 -0.58
CA ALA A 31 6.71 12.57 0.03
C ALA A 31 5.33 12.07 -0.41
N ALA A 32 5.29 11.13 -1.36
CA ALA A 32 4.08 10.40 -1.65
C ALA A 32 3.69 9.70 -0.34
N ALA A 33 2.66 10.22 0.32
CA ALA A 33 2.07 9.56 1.47
C ALA A 33 1.40 8.28 0.94
N PHE A 34 2.10 7.15 1.04
CA PHE A 34 1.47 5.86 0.84
C PHE A 34 0.42 5.71 1.93
N ALA A 35 -0.85 5.65 1.55
CA ALA A 35 -1.93 5.36 2.48
C ALA A 35 -1.70 3.96 3.04
N MET A 36 -1.23 3.87 4.29
CA MET A 36 -1.15 2.60 5.02
C MET A 36 -2.57 2.07 5.21
N ALA A 37 -2.76 0.75 5.12
CA ALA A 37 -4.06 0.18 5.44
C ALA A 37 -4.42 0.50 6.90
N SER A 38 -5.69 0.83 7.14
CA SER A 38 -6.18 1.01 8.50
C SER A 38 -6.11 -0.32 9.25
N HIS A 39 -5.53 -0.31 10.45
CA HIS A 39 -5.55 -1.46 11.37
C HIS A 39 -6.84 -1.49 12.22
N SER A 40 -7.80 -0.62 11.94
CA SER A 40 -9.07 -0.61 12.66
C SER A 40 -9.80 -1.94 12.46
N GLY A 41 -10.19 -2.55 13.58
CA GLY A 41 -10.86 -3.85 13.62
C GLY A 41 -9.91 -5.04 13.68
N TRP A 42 -8.61 -4.87 13.38
CA TRP A 42 -7.65 -5.99 13.44
C TRP A 42 -7.62 -6.64 14.83
N PRO A 43 -7.40 -7.96 14.89
CA PRO A 43 -7.21 -8.63 16.16
C PRO A 43 -5.83 -8.30 16.75
N SER A 44 -5.64 -8.59 18.03
CA SER A 44 -4.31 -8.53 18.64
C SER A 44 -3.44 -9.67 18.08
N ILE A 45 -2.42 -9.30 17.30
CA ILE A 45 -1.52 -10.25 16.64
C ILE A 45 -0.59 -10.91 17.65
N SER A 46 -0.51 -12.24 17.60
CA SER A 46 0.33 -13.05 18.49
C SER A 46 1.44 -13.81 17.74
N HIS A 47 1.35 -13.90 16.42
CA HIS A 47 2.38 -14.50 15.57
C HIS A 47 2.54 -13.65 14.30
N HIS A 48 3.77 -13.29 13.96
CA HIS A 48 4.09 -12.48 12.79
C HIS A 48 5.18 -13.17 11.96
N ARG A 49 4.95 -13.32 10.65
CA ARG A 49 5.91 -13.92 9.72
C ARG A 49 5.79 -13.30 8.33
N GLY A 50 6.92 -13.03 7.68
CA GLY A 50 6.93 -12.49 6.33
C GLY A 50 8.15 -12.90 5.50
N HIS A 51 8.16 -12.47 4.23
CA HIS A 51 9.25 -12.61 3.28
C HIS A 51 10.14 -11.36 3.24
N PRO A 52 11.21 -11.26 4.05
CA PRO A 52 11.93 -9.99 4.27
C PRO A 52 12.77 -9.51 3.08
N ASN A 53 13.01 -10.36 2.07
CA ASN A 53 13.86 -10.03 0.92
C ASN A 53 13.04 -9.99 -0.38
N ASN A 54 11.74 -9.71 -0.29
CA ASN A 54 10.84 -9.66 -1.45
C ASN A 54 10.78 -10.99 -2.23
N GLU A 55 11.17 -12.10 -1.61
CA GLU A 55 11.18 -13.40 -2.26
C GLU A 55 9.77 -13.96 -2.48
N SER A 56 9.66 -14.95 -3.38
CA SER A 56 8.48 -15.82 -3.45
C SER A 56 8.57 -16.91 -2.39
N GLY A 57 7.44 -17.36 -1.85
CA GLY A 57 7.47 -18.50 -0.97
C GLY A 57 6.13 -18.95 -0.41
N THR A 58 6.25 -19.69 0.68
CA THR A 58 5.10 -20.26 1.40
C THR A 58 5.09 -19.79 2.84
N LEU A 59 3.98 -19.18 3.22
CA LEU A 59 3.68 -18.81 4.60
C LEU A 59 2.54 -19.68 5.14
N ARG A 60 2.73 -20.17 6.37
CA ARG A 60 1.72 -20.92 7.12
C ARG A 60 1.57 -20.30 8.49
N GLY A 61 0.35 -19.93 8.83
CA GLY A 61 -0.04 -19.46 10.15
C GLY A 61 0.06 -20.58 11.19
N LEU A 62 0.24 -20.18 12.44
CA LEU A 62 0.13 -21.08 13.58
C LEU A 62 -1.36 -21.23 13.94
N LYS A 63 -1.68 -22.40 14.51
CA LYS A 63 -3.00 -22.67 15.04
C LYS A 63 -3.20 -21.94 16.37
N HIS A 64 -4.46 -21.67 16.69
CA HIS A 64 -4.97 -21.14 17.95
C HIS A 64 -4.51 -19.73 18.31
N VAL A 65 -3.83 -19.04 17.39
CA VAL A 65 -3.34 -17.67 17.56
C VAL A 65 -3.74 -16.81 16.37
N HIS A 66 -3.79 -15.50 16.58
CA HIS A 66 -3.96 -14.51 15.52
C HIS A 66 -2.61 -14.28 14.83
N ASN A 67 -2.57 -14.48 13.52
CA ASN A 67 -1.41 -14.40 12.65
C ASN A 67 -1.40 -13.10 11.86
N GLU A 68 -0.22 -12.55 11.63
CA GLU A 68 0.06 -11.57 10.59
C GLU A 68 1.08 -12.18 9.62
N LEU A 69 0.63 -12.43 8.37
CA LEU A 69 1.40 -13.12 7.35
C LEU A 69 1.67 -12.17 6.17
N LEU A 70 2.94 -11.89 5.91
CA LEU A 70 3.38 -10.84 4.99
C LEU A 70 4.12 -11.41 3.77
N GLY A 71 3.44 -11.48 2.63
CA GLY A 71 4.04 -11.79 1.33
C GLY A 71 5.04 -10.73 0.84
N GLY A 72 5.81 -11.09 -0.17
CA GLY A 72 6.81 -10.27 -0.84
C GLY A 72 6.42 -9.87 -2.27
N ASP A 73 7.36 -9.24 -2.99
CA ASP A 73 7.21 -8.91 -4.42
C ASP A 73 7.11 -10.18 -5.31
N GLY A 74 7.39 -11.36 -4.75
CA GLY A 74 7.31 -12.66 -5.39
C GLY A 74 5.89 -13.21 -5.52
N SER A 75 5.75 -14.42 -6.09
CA SER A 75 4.47 -15.15 -6.09
C SER A 75 4.38 -16.03 -4.84
N ASP A 76 3.43 -15.73 -3.97
CA ASP A 76 3.33 -16.34 -2.67
C ASP A 76 2.15 -17.30 -2.54
N THR A 77 2.31 -18.31 -1.69
CA THR A 77 1.20 -19.11 -1.20
C THR A 77 1.09 -19.00 0.31
N ILE A 78 0.01 -18.40 0.78
CA ILE A 78 -0.21 -18.07 2.17
C ILE A 78 -1.43 -18.84 2.69
N TRP A 79 -1.23 -19.61 3.74
CA TRP A 79 -2.29 -20.26 4.50
C TRP A 79 -2.33 -19.70 5.92
N ALA A 80 -3.37 -18.94 6.25
CA ALA A 80 -3.64 -18.54 7.63
C ALA A 80 -4.14 -19.70 8.49
N GLY A 81 -4.32 -19.41 9.78
CA GLY A 81 -4.81 -20.32 10.79
C GLY A 81 -6.34 -20.34 10.87
N GLU A 82 -6.86 -20.70 12.04
CA GLU A 82 -8.31 -20.79 12.29
C GLU A 82 -8.86 -19.70 13.22
N ARG A 83 -8.03 -18.71 13.54
CA ARG A 83 -8.39 -17.47 14.24
C ARG A 83 -8.45 -16.34 13.22
N GLY A 84 -8.98 -15.18 13.62
CA GLY A 84 -8.97 -14.01 12.74
C GLY A 84 -7.56 -13.54 12.44
N ASP A 85 -7.15 -13.59 11.19
CA ASP A 85 -5.77 -13.36 10.77
C ASP A 85 -5.65 -12.15 9.85
N VAL A 86 -4.43 -11.64 9.72
CA VAL A 86 -4.09 -10.55 8.80
C VAL A 86 -3.13 -11.09 7.75
N ILE A 87 -3.48 -10.94 6.48
CA ILE A 87 -2.76 -11.53 5.36
C ILE A 87 -2.50 -10.46 4.32
N TRP A 88 -1.24 -10.32 3.92
CA TRP A 88 -0.82 -9.47 2.82
C TRP A 88 -0.22 -10.34 1.73
N GLY A 89 -0.80 -10.32 0.53
CA GLY A 89 -0.18 -10.94 -0.65
C GLY A 89 1.10 -10.23 -1.07
N ASP A 90 1.20 -8.93 -0.78
CA ASP A 90 2.43 -8.14 -0.87
C ASP A 90 2.38 -7.06 0.23
N SER A 91 3.40 -7.04 1.07
CA SER A 91 3.52 -6.10 2.20
C SER A 91 4.54 -4.99 1.97
N HIS A 92 5.33 -5.07 0.91
CA HIS A 92 6.45 -4.16 0.72
C HIS A 92 5.98 -2.92 -0.03
N PRO A 93 6.35 -1.70 0.39
CA PRO A 93 5.89 -0.46 -0.27
C PRO A 93 6.58 -0.19 -1.62
N GLY A 94 7.46 -1.10 -2.06
CA GLY A 94 8.38 -0.94 -3.18
C GLY A 94 7.77 -1.24 -4.55
N ALA A 95 8.33 -2.25 -5.23
CA ALA A 95 8.21 -2.44 -6.68
C ALA A 95 6.80 -2.68 -7.21
N GLN A 96 5.84 -3.08 -6.36
CA GLN A 96 4.44 -3.39 -6.71
C GLN A 96 4.30 -4.18 -8.03
N PRO A 97 4.99 -5.32 -8.17
CA PRO A 97 5.07 -6.01 -9.45
C PRO A 97 3.72 -6.60 -9.86
N THR A 98 3.27 -6.27 -11.07
CA THR A 98 1.99 -6.80 -11.61
C THR A 98 2.09 -8.25 -12.12
N GLY A 99 3.29 -8.86 -12.03
CA GLY A 99 3.56 -10.23 -12.45
C GLY A 99 3.30 -11.30 -11.37
N GLN A 100 3.02 -10.89 -10.13
CA GLN A 100 2.76 -11.80 -9.01
C GLN A 100 1.57 -12.73 -9.29
N ARG A 101 1.62 -13.92 -8.70
CA ARG A 101 0.59 -14.96 -8.77
C ARG A 101 0.38 -15.56 -7.40
N ASP A 102 -0.43 -14.88 -6.60
CA ASP A 102 -0.59 -15.22 -5.18
C ASP A 102 -1.78 -16.12 -4.94
N LEU A 103 -1.63 -17.01 -3.98
CA LEU A 103 -2.64 -17.91 -3.47
C LEU A 103 -2.82 -17.63 -1.98
N LEU A 104 -3.95 -17.04 -1.61
CA LEU A 104 -4.22 -16.61 -0.24
C LEU A 104 -5.40 -17.41 0.32
N HIS A 105 -5.20 -18.03 1.48
CA HIS A 105 -6.24 -18.76 2.21
C HIS A 105 -6.40 -18.13 3.60
N GLY A 106 -7.57 -17.53 3.87
CA GLY A 106 -7.94 -16.93 5.16
C GLY A 106 -8.15 -17.97 6.26
N GLY A 107 -8.81 -19.08 5.91
CA GLY A 107 -9.05 -20.17 6.86
C GLY A 107 -10.37 -19.97 7.62
N ARG A 108 -10.35 -20.07 8.94
CA ARG A 108 -11.53 -19.77 9.76
C ARG A 108 -11.24 -18.55 10.60
N GLY A 109 -12.26 -17.84 11.01
CA GLY A 109 -12.11 -16.59 11.75
C GLY A 109 -12.49 -15.40 10.87
N SER A 110 -12.62 -14.24 11.48
CA SER A 110 -12.80 -12.99 10.74
C SER A 110 -11.45 -12.48 10.32
N ASP A 111 -11.15 -12.56 9.03
CA ASP A 111 -9.82 -12.29 8.49
C ASP A 111 -9.73 -10.95 7.77
N TRP A 112 -8.54 -10.37 7.73
CA TRP A 112 -8.18 -9.22 6.90
C TRP A 112 -7.22 -9.66 5.80
N LEU A 113 -7.70 -9.66 4.56
CA LEU A 113 -6.92 -10.09 3.39
C LEU A 113 -6.64 -8.91 2.46
N TYR A 114 -5.38 -8.65 2.19
CA TYR A 114 -4.90 -7.62 1.27
C TYR A 114 -4.28 -8.28 0.05
N ALA A 115 -4.95 -8.18 -1.10
CA ALA A 115 -4.45 -8.72 -2.36
C ALA A 115 -3.26 -7.90 -2.88
N SER A 116 -2.36 -8.55 -3.60
CA SER A 116 -1.24 -7.90 -4.28
C SER A 116 -1.67 -7.18 -5.57
N HIS A 117 -0.72 -6.60 -6.30
CA HIS A 117 -0.95 -5.96 -7.61
C HIS A 117 -1.14 -6.97 -8.76
N GLY A 118 -0.67 -8.20 -8.60
CA GLY A 118 -0.71 -9.24 -9.63
C GLY A 118 -2.04 -10.00 -9.72
N TYR A 119 -1.94 -11.24 -10.21
CA TYR A 119 -3.04 -12.19 -10.21
C TYR A 119 -3.16 -12.85 -8.84
N ASN A 120 -4.37 -12.88 -8.29
CA ASN A 120 -4.63 -13.37 -6.94
C ASN A 120 -5.76 -14.41 -6.96
N LEU A 121 -5.52 -15.55 -6.33
CA LEU A 121 -6.55 -16.52 -5.97
C LEU A 121 -6.74 -16.47 -4.46
N ILE A 122 -7.96 -16.14 -4.03
CA ILE A 122 -8.25 -15.90 -2.62
C ILE A 122 -9.38 -16.81 -2.18
N TRP A 123 -9.15 -17.61 -1.15
CA TRP A 123 -10.18 -18.35 -0.42
C TRP A 123 -10.38 -17.67 0.92
N THR A 124 -11.55 -17.08 1.12
CA THR A 124 -11.82 -16.34 2.36
C THR A 124 -12.05 -17.28 3.53
N GLY A 125 -12.60 -18.47 3.25
CA GLY A 125 -13.02 -19.39 4.29
C GLY A 125 -14.19 -18.86 5.13
N ALA A 126 -14.24 -19.24 6.41
CA ALA A 126 -15.41 -19.03 7.28
C ALA A 126 -15.20 -17.89 8.27
N GLY A 127 -16.15 -16.95 8.36
CA GLY A 127 -16.08 -15.79 9.23
C GLY A 127 -16.51 -14.51 8.53
N ASP A 128 -16.57 -13.41 9.26
CA ASP A 128 -16.87 -12.11 8.66
C ASP A 128 -15.56 -11.47 8.24
N ASP A 129 -15.25 -11.54 6.94
CA ASP A 129 -13.91 -11.21 6.41
C ASP A 129 -13.89 -9.84 5.75
N HIS A 130 -12.75 -9.19 5.83
CA HIS A 130 -12.46 -7.90 5.21
C HIS A 130 -11.39 -8.09 4.14
N ILE A 131 -11.77 -7.94 2.87
CA ILE A 131 -10.87 -8.20 1.74
C ILE A 131 -10.65 -6.92 0.94
N ALA A 132 -9.39 -6.46 0.90
CA ALA A 132 -8.95 -5.35 0.07
C ALA A 132 -8.46 -5.84 -1.30
N LEU A 133 -9.20 -5.44 -2.33
CA LEU A 133 -9.06 -5.85 -3.73
C LEU A 133 -8.78 -4.62 -4.62
N VAL A 134 -7.84 -3.78 -4.19
CA VAL A 134 -7.66 -2.43 -4.75
C VAL A 134 -6.78 -2.43 -5.99
N TYR A 135 -5.71 -3.22 -6.02
CA TYR A 135 -4.65 -3.05 -7.03
C TYR A 135 -4.56 -4.18 -8.05
N GLY A 136 -4.77 -5.43 -7.63
CA GLY A 136 -4.68 -6.61 -8.50
C GLY A 136 -5.98 -7.04 -9.16
N TYR A 137 -5.97 -8.29 -9.62
CA TYR A 137 -7.10 -8.96 -10.24
C TYR A 137 -7.08 -10.45 -9.93
N GLY A 138 -8.15 -11.17 -10.25
CA GLY A 138 -8.18 -12.62 -10.11
C GLY A 138 -9.53 -13.14 -9.67
N THR A 139 -9.55 -14.12 -8.76
CA THR A 139 -10.78 -14.74 -8.26
C THR A 139 -10.80 -14.77 -6.73
N VAL A 140 -11.93 -14.38 -6.16
CA VAL A 140 -12.23 -14.59 -4.74
C VAL A 140 -13.29 -15.67 -4.62
N TYR A 141 -12.94 -16.75 -3.93
CA TYR A 141 -13.83 -17.81 -3.50
C TYR A 141 -14.29 -17.51 -2.08
N CYS A 142 -15.58 -17.23 -1.92
CA CYS A 142 -16.21 -17.14 -0.62
C CYS A 142 -16.72 -18.54 -0.23
N ASP A 143 -15.78 -19.38 0.19
CA ASP A 143 -15.93 -20.83 0.38
C ASP A 143 -16.35 -21.24 1.80
N GLY A 144 -16.80 -20.28 2.61
CA GLY A 144 -17.33 -20.53 3.95
C GLY A 144 -18.44 -19.55 4.35
N PRO A 145 -19.12 -19.82 5.48
CA PRO A 145 -20.15 -18.93 6.00
C PRO A 145 -19.55 -17.57 6.45
N GLY A 146 -20.45 -16.62 6.72
CA GLY A 146 -20.11 -15.26 7.15
C GLY A 146 -20.20 -14.24 6.02
N VAL A 147 -20.18 -12.97 6.38
CA VAL A 147 -20.30 -11.83 5.46
C VAL A 147 -18.93 -11.42 4.97
N LYS A 148 -18.75 -11.31 3.66
CA LYS A 148 -17.49 -10.85 3.06
C LYS A 148 -17.58 -9.37 2.68
N THR A 149 -16.83 -8.53 3.37
CA THR A 149 -16.71 -7.10 3.06
C THR A 149 -15.58 -6.91 2.08
N LEU A 150 -15.92 -6.61 0.83
CA LEU A 150 -15.00 -6.48 -0.29
C LEU A 150 -14.75 -5.00 -0.60
N VAL A 151 -13.56 -4.52 -0.32
CA VAL A 151 -13.10 -3.17 -0.69
C VAL A 151 -12.52 -3.25 -2.09
N VAL A 152 -13.25 -2.75 -3.08
CA VAL A 152 -12.86 -2.82 -4.49
C VAL A 152 -12.55 -1.43 -5.02
N ARG A 153 -11.51 -1.30 -5.85
CA ARG A 153 -11.22 -0.03 -6.50
C ARG A 153 -12.31 0.32 -7.51
N TYR A 154 -12.79 1.56 -7.45
CA TYR A 154 -13.77 2.08 -8.40
C TYR A 154 -13.05 2.53 -9.69
N PHE A 155 -13.05 1.66 -10.70
CA PHE A 155 -12.63 2.02 -12.06
C PHE A 155 -13.74 1.72 -13.08
N PRO A 156 -14.07 2.67 -13.98
CA PRO A 156 -15.05 2.43 -15.05
C PRO A 156 -14.52 1.48 -16.15
N ARG A 157 -13.23 1.10 -16.12
CA ARG A 157 -12.63 0.12 -17.02
C ARG A 157 -11.95 -1.00 -16.23
N ASN A 158 -12.59 -2.16 -16.28
CA ASN A 158 -12.27 -3.49 -15.74
C ASN A 158 -10.81 -3.76 -15.32
N ARG A 159 -10.63 -3.97 -14.02
CA ARG A 159 -9.90 -5.12 -13.46
C ARG A 159 -10.65 -5.60 -12.21
N HIS A 160 -11.78 -6.26 -12.42
CA HIS A 160 -12.56 -6.78 -11.30
C HIS A 160 -12.10 -8.19 -10.95
N PHE A 161 -12.10 -8.47 -9.65
CA PHE A 161 -12.07 -9.83 -9.16
C PHE A 161 -13.37 -10.55 -9.54
N ARG A 162 -13.25 -11.75 -10.09
CA ARG A 162 -14.39 -12.65 -10.22
C ARG A 162 -14.74 -13.16 -8.82
N LEU A 163 -16.01 -13.02 -8.43
CA LEU A 163 -16.50 -13.49 -7.15
C LEU A 163 -17.24 -14.81 -7.33
N VAL A 164 -16.85 -15.83 -6.57
CA VAL A 164 -17.44 -17.17 -6.62
C VAL A 164 -17.98 -17.51 -5.24
N GLY A 165 -19.26 -17.87 -5.15
CA GLY A 165 -19.89 -18.24 -3.86
C GLY A 165 -20.18 -17.08 -2.90
N CYS A 166 -19.85 -15.83 -3.26
CA CYS A 166 -19.98 -14.66 -2.39
C CYS A 166 -21.42 -14.12 -2.27
N SER A 167 -22.40 -14.97 -1.92
CA SER A 167 -23.81 -14.58 -1.81
C SER A 167 -24.07 -13.58 -0.68
N ARG A 168 -23.38 -13.73 0.46
CA ARG A 168 -23.38 -12.79 1.59
C ARG A 168 -22.17 -11.86 1.53
N ARG A 169 -22.29 -10.78 0.77
CA ARG A 169 -21.20 -9.81 0.60
C ARG A 169 -21.66 -8.38 0.76
N VAL A 170 -20.74 -7.53 1.20
CA VAL A 170 -20.85 -6.07 1.15
C VAL A 170 -19.75 -5.57 0.22
N ILE A 171 -20.08 -4.72 -0.75
CA ILE A 171 -19.08 -4.13 -1.65
C ILE A 171 -18.88 -2.67 -1.25
N VAL A 172 -17.67 -2.35 -0.80
CA VAL A 172 -17.23 -0.99 -0.51
C VAL A 172 -16.39 -0.51 -1.68
N ARG A 173 -16.78 0.60 -2.30
CA ARG A 173 -16.06 1.16 -3.44
C ARG A 173 -15.02 2.16 -2.95
N TYR A 174 -13.75 1.86 -3.18
CA TYR A 174 -12.64 2.76 -2.91
C TYR A 174 -12.38 3.65 -4.13
N ARG A 175 -12.51 4.96 -3.95
CA ARG A 175 -12.04 5.97 -4.91
C ARG A 175 -10.65 6.42 -4.46
N ALA A 176 -9.64 6.05 -5.23
CA ALA A 176 -8.28 6.51 -5.06
C ALA A 176 -8.16 7.98 -5.49
#